data_AF-A0A1F6KH96-F1
#
_entry.id   AF-A0A1F6KH96-F1
#
_cell.length_a   1.000
_cell.length_b   1.000
_cell.length_c   1.000
_cell.angle_alpha   90.00
_cell.angle_beta   90.00
_cell.angle_gamma   90.00
#
_symmetry.space_group_name_H-M   'P 1'
#
loop_
_entity.id
_entity.type
_entity.pdbx_description
1 polymer ?
#
loop_
_entity_poly.entity_id
_entity_poly.type
_entity_poly.pdbx_seq_one_letter_code
_entity_poly.pdbx_strand_id
1 'polypeptide(L)'
;MSQIRLTKTPELEGVLAFLRNKYRLLSEAEIIKISLAEKYLKEVNIPLVDEATEKLIAKGLQNIKEGEYTDVKTEEELDNYLRTI
;
A
#
# COMPACT_ATOMS: atom_id res chain seq x y z
N MET A 1 -25.02 -3.03 -1.00
CA MET A 1 -24.29 -3.43 -2.22
C MET A 1 -24.31 -2.26 -3.18
N SER A 2 -23.13 -1.70 -3.51
CA SER A 2 -23.03 -0.60 -4.48
C SER A 2 -22.93 -1.18 -5.89
N GLN A 3 -23.74 -0.68 -6.82
CA GLN A 3 -23.74 -1.13 -8.21
C GLN A 3 -23.11 -0.05 -9.09
N ILE A 4 -22.17 -0.45 -9.94
CA ILE A 4 -21.60 0.41 -10.99
C ILE A 4 -22.25 0.03 -12.31
N ARG A 5 -22.72 1.03 -13.08
CA ARG A 5 -23.22 0.85 -14.45
C ARG A 5 -22.26 1.53 -15.40
N LEU A 6 -21.81 0.79 -16.41
CA LEU A 6 -20.92 1.27 -17.46
C LEU A 6 -21.58 1.06 -18.81
N THR A 7 -21.51 2.06 -19.68
CA THR A 7 -21.95 1.94 -21.08
C THR A 7 -20.86 1.21 -21.86
N LYS A 8 -21.21 0.11 -22.54
CA LYS A 8 -20.29 -0.60 -23.43
C LYS A 8 -20.12 0.19 -24.74
N THR A 9 -18.99 0.86 -24.87
CA THR A 9 -18.55 1.50 -26.12
C THR A 9 -17.54 0.60 -26.85
N PRO A 10 -17.32 0.78 -28.17
CA PRO A 10 -16.32 0.01 -28.91
C PRO A 10 -14.91 0.11 -28.32
N GLU A 11 -14.53 1.28 -27.80
CA GLU A 11 -13.23 1.51 -27.16
C GLU A 11 -13.12 0.70 -25.86
N LEU A 12 -14.19 0.66 -25.06
CA LEU A 12 -14.22 -0.13 -23.83
C LEU A 12 -14.12 -1.63 -24.12
N GLU A 13 -14.80 -2.11 -25.18
CA GLU A 13 -14.68 -3.50 -25.63
C GLU A 13 -13.24 -3.84 -26.02
N GLY A 14 -12.54 -2.94 -26.73
CA GLY A 14 -11.12 -3.11 -27.05
C GLY A 14 -10.24 -3.24 -25.81
N VAL A 15 -10.48 -2.43 -24.78
CA VAL A 15 -9.76 -2.49 -23.50
C VAL A 15 -10.06 -3.80 -22.75
N LEU A 16 -11.33 -4.21 -22.68
CA LEU A 16 -11.73 -5.45 -22.01
C LEU A 16 -11.14 -6.68 -22.71
N ALA A 17 -11.15 -6.70 -24.05
CA ALA A 17 -10.53 -7.77 -24.84
C ALA A 17 -9.03 -7.86 -24.58
N PHE A 18 -8.33 -6.72 -24.53
CA PHE A 18 -6.91 -6.68 -24.17
C PHE A 18 -6.67 -7.23 -22.75
N LEU A 19 -7.45 -6.78 -21.76
CA LEU A 19 -7.30 -7.21 -20.37
C LEU A 19 -7.65 -8.68 -20.16
N ARG A 20 -8.58 -9.23 -20.94
CA ARG A 20 -8.94 -10.65 -20.91
C ARG A 20 -7.76 -11.56 -21.27
N ASN A 21 -6.82 -11.10 -22.10
CA ASN A 21 -5.59 -11.83 -22.38
C ASN A 21 -4.68 -11.94 -21.15
N LYS A 22 -4.66 -10.90 -20.30
CA LYS A 22 -3.91 -10.87 -19.03
C LYS A 22 -4.61 -11.65 -17.92
N TYR A 23 -5.95 -11.63 -17.89
CA TYR A 23 -6.78 -12.21 -16.84
C TYR A 23 -7.73 -13.30 -17.37
N ARG A 24 -7.17 -14.34 -17.98
CA ARG A 24 -7.94 -15.36 -18.75
C ARG A 24 -9.03 -16.09 -17.98
N LEU A 25 -8.88 -16.23 -16.66
CA LEU A 25 -9.82 -16.98 -15.81
C LEU A 25 -10.88 -16.10 -15.15
N LEU A 26 -10.83 -14.79 -15.35
CA LEU A 26 -11.72 -13.84 -14.71
C LEU A 26 -12.87 -13.44 -15.62
N SER A 27 -14.03 -13.22 -15.01
CA SER A 27 -15.17 -12.58 -15.67
C SER A 27 -14.88 -11.11 -15.97
N GLU A 28 -15.59 -10.51 -16.93
CA GLU A 28 -15.46 -9.08 -17.24
C GLU A 28 -15.62 -8.19 -15.99
N ALA A 29 -16.58 -8.54 -15.11
CA ALA A 29 -16.81 -7.80 -13.88
C ALA A 29 -15.62 -7.87 -12.91
N GLU A 30 -14.97 -9.03 -12.80
CA GLU A 30 -13.76 -9.21 -11.98
C GLU A 30 -12.57 -8.46 -12.57
N ILE A 31 -12.41 -8.50 -13.90
CA ILE A 31 -11.40 -7.73 -14.62
C ILE A 31 -11.55 -6.23 -14.33
N ILE A 32 -12.77 -5.70 -14.41
CA ILE A 32 -13.05 -4.29 -14.12
C ILE A 32 -12.72 -3.96 -12.67
N LYS A 33 -13.12 -4.79 -11.71
CA LYS A 33 -12.82 -4.59 -10.29
C LYS A 33 -11.32 -4.52 -10.02
N ILE A 34 -10.55 -5.47 -10.54
CA ILE A 34 -9.09 -5.50 -10.36
C ILE A 34 -8.45 -4.28 -11.03
N SER A 35 -8.86 -3.95 -12.25
CA SER A 35 -8.28 -2.82 -12.98
C SER A 35 -8.52 -1.48 -12.27
N LEU A 36 -9.72 -1.27 -11.73
CA LEU A 36 -10.04 -0.09 -10.92
C LEU A 36 -9.24 -0.06 -9.62
N ALA A 37 -9.07 -1.20 -8.95
CA ALA A 37 -8.25 -1.29 -7.74
C ALA A 37 -6.77 -0.99 -8.04
N GLU A 38 -6.20 -1.57 -9.11
CA GLU A 38 -4.82 -1.29 -9.52
C GLU A 38 -4.62 0.19 -9.87
N LYS A 39 -5.59 0.80 -10.58
CA LYS A 39 -5.56 2.23 -10.91
C LYS A 39 -5.63 3.10 -9.65
N TYR A 40 -6.55 2.77 -8.75
CA TYR A 40 -6.70 3.46 -7.47
C TYR A 40 -5.43 3.36 -6.63
N LEU A 41 -4.82 2.19 -6.50
CA LEU A 41 -3.56 2.00 -5.77
C LEU A 41 -2.38 2.78 -6.37
N LYS A 42 -2.37 2.97 -7.69
CA LYS A 42 -1.32 3.76 -8.37
C LYS A 42 -1.52 5.27 -8.19
N GLU A 43 -2.76 5.73 -8.13
CA GLU A 43 -3.07 7.16 -8.03
C GLU A 43 -3.19 7.65 -6.61
N VAL A 44 -3.68 6.80 -5.71
CA VAL A 44 -3.76 7.12 -4.30
C VAL A 44 -2.43 6.73 -3.69
N ASN A 45 -1.64 7.76 -3.40
CA ASN A 45 -0.54 7.68 -2.46
C ASN A 45 -1.16 7.50 -1.07
N ILE A 46 -1.76 6.33 -0.78
CA ILE A 46 -2.26 6.01 0.55
C ILE A 46 -1.01 5.94 1.41
N PRO A 47 -0.77 6.93 2.29
CA PRO A 47 0.40 6.86 3.12
C PRO A 47 0.15 5.66 4.06
N LEU A 48 1.10 4.73 4.12
CA LEU A 48 1.00 3.52 4.92
C LEU A 48 0.79 3.83 6.41
N VAL A 49 1.16 5.05 6.80
CA VAL A 49 1.03 5.65 8.11
C VAL A 49 0.54 7.09 7.97
N ASP A 50 -0.01 7.69 9.01
CA ASP A 50 -0.34 9.12 8.99
C ASP A 50 0.94 10.00 8.96
N GLU A 51 0.78 11.28 8.61
CA GLU A 51 1.91 12.22 8.46
C GLU A 51 2.73 12.39 9.75
N ALA A 52 2.12 12.30 10.93
CA ALA A 52 2.84 12.41 12.19
C ALA A 52 3.71 11.17 12.41
N THR A 53 3.17 9.98 12.14
CA THR A 53 3.93 8.73 12.19
C THR A 53 5.06 8.71 11.15
N GLU A 54 4.84 9.21 9.93
CA GLU A 54 5.89 9.32 8.89
C GLU A 54 7.06 10.20 9.35
N LYS A 55 6.77 11.34 10.00
CA LYS A 55 7.78 12.23 10.58
C LYS A 55 8.57 11.55 11.70
N LEU A 56 7.92 10.75 12.55
CA LEU A 56 8.59 10.00 13.62
C LEU A 56 9.51 8.93 13.05
N ILE A 57 9.09 8.20 12.01
CA ILE A 57 9.94 7.23 11.31
C ILE A 57 11.14 7.92 10.68
N ALA A 58 10.93 9.03 9.97
CA ALA A 58 12.01 9.79 9.35
C ALA A 58 13.04 10.27 10.38
N LYS A 59 12.57 10.77 11.53
CA LYS A 59 13.45 11.15 12.65
C LYS A 59 14.22 9.96 13.22
N GLY A 60 13.55 8.82 13.44
CA GLY A 60 14.21 7.60 13.92
C GLY A 60 15.32 7.12 12.98
N LEU A 61 15.07 7.15 11.67
CA LEU A 61 16.07 6.81 10.65
C LEU A 61 17.26 7.79 10.64
N GLN A 62 17.01 9.07 10.87
CA GLN A 62 18.07 10.07 11.00
C GLN A 62 18.91 9.83 12.25
N ASN A 63 18.28 9.59 13.40
CA ASN A 63 18.94 9.30 14.66
C ASN A 63 19.88 8.10 14.53
N ILE A 64 19.45 7.01 13.88
CA ILE A 64 20.30 5.84 13.59
C ILE A 64 21.53 6.22 12.73
N LYS A 65 21.35 7.07 11.71
CA LYS A 65 22.46 7.54 10.87
C LYS A 65 23.46 8.40 11.65
N GLU A 66 22.98 9.15 12.62
CA GLU A 66 23.78 9.99 13.51
C GLU A 66 24.44 9.18 14.64
N GLY A 67 24.18 7.88 14.72
CA GLY A 67 24.79 6.95 15.67
C GLY A 67 24.00 6.79 16.97
N GLU A 68 22.85 7.44 17.10
CA GLU A 68 21.96 7.25 18.26
C GLU A 68 21.26 5.87 18.18
N TYR A 69 20.99 5.27 19.35
CA TYR A 69 20.30 3.97 19.47
C TYR A 69 20.99 2.81 18.73
N THR A 70 22.31 2.88 18.56
CA THR A 70 23.12 1.84 17.91
C THR A 70 23.66 0.78 18.88
N ASP A 71 23.50 1.00 20.19
CA ASP A 71 23.91 0.05 21.23
C ASP A 71 23.06 -1.23 21.17
N VAL A 72 23.72 -2.37 21.01
CA VAL A 72 23.07 -3.67 21.06
C VAL A 72 22.87 -4.06 22.52
N LYS A 73 21.61 -4.05 22.98
CA LYS A 73 21.21 -4.51 24.31
C LYS A 73 20.81 -5.98 24.28
N THR A 74 21.06 -6.69 25.37
CA THR A 74 20.44 -7.99 25.63
C THR A 74 18.94 -7.84 25.87
N GLU A 75 18.18 -8.93 25.77
CA GLU A 75 16.71 -8.90 26.01
C GLU A 75 16.38 -8.36 27.42
N GLU A 76 17.13 -8.77 28.45
CA GLU A 76 16.92 -8.29 29.83
C GLU A 76 17.18 -6.78 29.97
N GLU A 77 18.21 -6.26 29.30
CA GLU A 77 18.53 -4.82 29.31
C GLU A 77 17.49 -4.00 28.54
N LEU A 78 16.95 -4.54 27.45
CA LEU A 78 15.89 -3.91 26.68
C LEU A 78 14.58 -3.87 27.48
N ASP A 79 14.22 -4.97 28.13
CA ASP A 79 13.02 -5.05 28.98
C ASP A 79 13.08 -4.06 30.15
N ASN A 80 14.24 -3.93 30.78
CA ASN A 80 14.44 -2.95 31.85
C ASN A 80 14.32 -1.52 31.33
N TYR A 81 14.90 -1.22 30.16
CA TYR A 81 14.80 0.10 29.54
C TYR A 81 13.35 0.47 29.19
N LEU A 82 12.61 -0.44 28.55
CA LEU A 82 11.21 -0.20 28.15
C LEU A 82 10.25 -0.01 29.33
N ARG A 83 10.60 -0.50 30.53
CA ARG A 83 9.83 -0.26 31.76
C ARG A 83 10.07 1.12 32.38
N THR A 84 11.12 1.82 31.97
CA THR A 84 11.52 3.13 32.53
C THR A 84 11.06 4.34 31.72
N ILE A 85 10.45 4.10 30.56
CA ILE A 85 9.87 5.08 29.63
C ILE A 85 8.35 4.96 29.66
#